data_AF-A0A5K8A4W6-F1
#
_entry.id   AF-A0A5K8A4W6-F1
#
_cell.length_a   1.000
_cell.length_b   1.000
_cell.length_c   1.000
_cell.angle_alpha   90.00
_cell.angle_beta   90.00
_cell.angle_gamma   90.00
#
_symmetry.space_group_name_H-M   'P 1'
#
loop_
_entity.id
_entity.type
_entity.pdbx_description
1 polymer ?
#
loop_
_entity_poly.entity_id
_entity_poly.type
_entity_poly.pdbx_seq_one_letter_code
_entity_poly.pdbx_strand_id
1 'polypeptide(L)'
;MAKKDEISSTEKLLALIRDKDNGQTISCANPIEPAATVQQPFFFRGLSFNKPVGIGIEIGVDHIRIAKISRISDKSFKLLDAAQEPIDPDDSDDTARLVGKLSSLLSRFCGGLKRYDIWCCVRSTRVDTRSIRIPKLPKKQIANAVFWTFSKEVPFNEKELTLDFRILGDINENGMIKTQVMAYTIPIAETETLKRLFQRAGYPLTGITIVPFTIQNLLRTGIVHASHADTCGLFIGWNWSRITIYANGNLILSRSIKSGMHSMIDAIAEHYRRSDSKPDEPQDDKKNDGFNATETETDRYHTMARNHFDRFLKTNPPKAGGGPHGNDQTPDLLSIFSPALERMVKQLERTIAHYGMHFKRPGVDKIFVSGKVAVHPKIVKYFASQLAVPVALLDPFPTAHPFTRQADIPDDPAVREGFIPAIGAGLSSNELTPNFLFTHRHRQRQDRARQFRIAISAASLGVLLFLLGVFIWQEETIAVRTNEIEKLTAKLNTLSLPLTQNLVMALYGRVNQNRHQIRRLGQRYYPSAILSEISQLTPANIQLEAIRASLGADPSPSKTKTDHQHLVIDGVITGDPLQFDTVLATYMLIMEASPLFDRPVVKSKRLQSLKKQQVLRFSIQFVLA
;
A
#
# COMPACT_ATOMS: atom_id res chain seq x y z
N MET A 1 50.04 -5.33 -18.80
CA MET A 1 51.03 -5.51 -17.71
C MET A 1 50.71 -4.52 -16.59
N ALA A 2 50.84 -4.97 -15.35
CA ALA A 2 50.07 -4.56 -14.17
C ALA A 2 50.37 -3.16 -13.61
N LYS A 3 49.35 -2.51 -13.04
CA LYS A 3 49.50 -1.44 -12.03
C LYS A 3 49.36 -2.08 -10.64
N LYS A 4 50.43 -1.94 -9.84
CA LYS A 4 50.46 -2.13 -8.39
C LYS A 4 49.74 -0.96 -7.72
N ASP A 5 48.85 -1.26 -6.78
CA ASP A 5 48.80 -0.68 -5.43
C ASP A 5 47.52 -1.18 -4.73
N GLU A 6 47.52 -2.45 -4.33
CA GLU A 6 46.61 -2.95 -3.31
C GLU A 6 47.36 -2.97 -1.97
N ILE A 7 47.03 -2.01 -1.11
CA ILE A 7 47.52 -1.97 0.27
C ILE A 7 46.74 -3.02 1.06
N SER A 8 47.46 -4.00 1.63
CA SER A 8 46.90 -5.15 2.35
C SER A 8 46.17 -4.73 3.62
N SER A 9 45.02 -5.36 3.87
CA SER A 9 44.11 -5.13 5.01
C SER A 9 44.77 -5.20 6.40
N THR A 10 45.96 -5.78 6.51
CA THR A 10 46.76 -5.83 7.74
C THR A 10 47.41 -4.49 8.11
N GLU A 11 47.79 -3.65 7.15
CA GLU A 11 48.35 -2.32 7.44
C GLU A 11 47.30 -1.34 7.95
N LYS A 12 46.06 -1.44 7.47
CA LYS A 12 44.92 -0.66 8.00
C LYS A 12 44.62 -1.01 9.46
N LEU A 13 44.80 -2.27 9.83
CA LEU A 13 44.52 -2.74 11.19
C LEU A 13 45.64 -2.34 12.16
N LEU A 14 46.89 -2.30 11.70
CA LEU A 14 48.03 -1.81 12.48
C LEU A 14 48.00 -0.28 12.67
N ALA A 15 47.50 0.48 11.69
CA ALA A 15 47.28 1.92 11.83
C ALA A 15 46.22 2.26 12.89
N LEU A 16 45.14 1.48 12.96
CA LEU A 16 44.07 1.63 13.97
C LEU A 16 44.49 1.24 15.39
N ILE A 17 45.52 0.41 15.54
CA ILE A 17 46.07 0.04 16.85
C ILE A 17 47.08 1.08 17.33
N ARG A 18 47.87 1.69 16.44
CA ARG A 18 48.83 2.75 16.79
C ARG A 18 48.16 4.07 17.23
N ASP A 19 46.94 4.35 16.78
CA ASP A 19 46.21 5.57 17.13
C ASP A 19 45.53 5.52 18.52
N LYS A 20 45.56 4.36 19.21
CA LYS A 20 44.88 4.15 20.49
C LYS A 20 45.74 4.39 21.74
N ASP A 21 47.04 4.65 21.60
CA ASP A 21 47.99 4.69 22.72
C ASP A 21 48.40 6.09 23.23
N ASN A 22 47.75 7.16 22.77
CA ASN A 22 47.94 8.48 23.40
C ASN A 22 46.77 8.83 24.33
N GLY A 23 47.02 8.63 25.61
CA GLY A 23 46.05 8.75 26.69
C GLY A 23 45.50 10.16 26.91
N GLN A 24 44.21 10.21 27.26
CA GLN A 24 43.65 11.24 28.13
C GLN A 24 42.68 10.58 29.12
N THR A 25 42.96 10.83 30.39
CA THR A 25 42.18 10.51 31.58
C THR A 25 40.76 11.06 31.49
N ILE A 26 39.74 10.21 31.61
CA ILE A 26 38.34 10.65 31.68
C ILE A 26 38.00 10.93 33.14
N SER A 27 37.91 12.22 33.46
CA SER A 27 37.32 12.76 34.69
C SER A 27 35.81 12.56 34.69
N CYS A 28 35.27 12.11 35.83
CA CYS A 28 33.85 12.09 36.12
C CYS A 28 33.28 13.51 36.27
N ALA A 29 31.97 13.62 36.02
CA ALA A 29 31.05 14.71 36.34
C ALA A 29 31.13 15.98 35.46
N ASN A 30 30.11 16.13 34.59
CA ASN A 30 29.40 17.40 34.41
C ASN A 30 27.97 17.14 33.87
N PRO A 31 27.00 18.04 34.14
CA PRO A 31 25.57 17.81 33.94
C PRO A 31 25.18 17.92 32.46
N ILE A 32 24.24 17.08 32.02
CA ILE A 32 23.68 17.13 30.66
C ILE A 32 22.65 18.26 30.60
N GLU A 33 22.97 19.34 29.88
CA GLU A 33 22.00 20.34 29.43
C GLU A 33 21.02 19.73 28.40
N PRO A 34 19.75 20.16 28.37
CA PRO A 34 18.72 19.56 27.52
C PRO A 34 18.97 19.87 26.04
N ALA A 35 18.96 18.83 25.21
CA ALA A 35 19.15 18.92 23.77
C ALA A 35 18.12 19.86 23.11
N ALA A 36 18.64 20.74 22.25
CA ALA A 36 17.89 21.72 21.49
C ALA A 36 16.77 21.08 20.65
N THR A 37 15.61 21.74 20.67
CA THR A 37 14.41 21.34 19.91
C THR A 37 14.63 21.60 18.43
N VAL A 38 14.82 20.53 17.65
CA VAL A 38 14.79 20.60 16.18
C VAL A 38 13.35 20.86 15.74
N GLN A 39 13.05 22.11 15.38
CA GLN A 39 11.79 22.46 14.72
C GLN A 39 11.83 21.97 13.27
N GLN A 40 10.95 21.03 12.92
CA GLN A 40 10.74 20.60 11.54
C GLN A 40 9.81 21.58 10.78
N PRO A 41 9.96 21.75 9.46
CA PRO A 41 9.20 22.73 8.69
C PRO A 41 7.73 22.35 8.54
N PHE A 42 6.88 23.37 8.56
CA PHE A 42 5.44 23.36 8.82
C PHE A 42 4.51 22.98 7.63
N PHE A 43 4.95 22.17 6.65
CA PHE A 43 4.18 21.98 5.40
C PHE A 43 3.66 20.58 5.05
N PHE A 44 3.59 19.64 6.01
CA PHE A 44 2.85 18.37 5.83
C PHE A 44 2.04 17.99 7.08
N ARG A 45 1.01 18.78 7.40
CA ARG A 45 -0.01 18.43 8.42
C ARG A 45 -1.32 18.05 7.73
N GLY A 46 -1.26 17.15 6.76
CA GLY A 46 -2.42 16.60 6.05
C GLY A 46 -2.31 15.09 5.96
N LEU A 47 -3.29 14.38 6.53
CA LEU A 47 -3.42 12.91 6.64
C LEU A 47 -2.56 12.18 7.69
N SER A 48 -2.66 12.59 8.96
CA SER A 48 -2.41 11.63 10.06
C SER A 48 -3.69 10.82 10.31
N PHE A 49 -3.78 9.61 9.75
CA PHE A 49 -4.80 8.66 10.15
C PHE A 49 -4.56 8.28 11.63
N ASN A 50 -5.39 8.78 12.55
CA ASN A 50 -5.31 8.37 13.95
C ASN A 50 -5.41 6.84 14.04
N LYS A 51 -4.39 6.22 14.63
CA LYS A 51 -4.39 4.79 14.94
C LYS A 51 -5.53 4.50 15.93
N PRO A 52 -6.17 3.32 15.85
CA PRO A 52 -7.23 2.96 16.79
C PRO A 52 -6.70 2.94 18.22
N VAL A 53 -7.53 3.36 19.16
CA VAL A 53 -7.27 3.24 20.60
C VAL A 53 -7.40 1.77 20.99
N GLY A 54 -6.42 1.22 21.68
CA GLY A 54 -6.46 -0.15 22.17
C GLY A 54 -7.20 -0.23 23.50
N ILE A 55 -8.22 -1.09 23.56
CA ILE A 55 -8.94 -1.43 24.79
C ILE A 55 -8.55 -2.86 25.14
N GLY A 56 -7.81 -3.01 26.24
CA GLY A 56 -7.34 -4.31 26.72
C GLY A 56 -8.15 -4.76 27.92
N ILE A 57 -8.63 -6.00 27.90
CA ILE A 57 -9.49 -6.55 28.96
C ILE A 57 -8.94 -7.88 29.45
N GLU A 58 -8.98 -8.07 30.75
CA GLU A 58 -8.85 -9.37 31.42
C GLU A 58 -10.11 -9.63 32.23
N ILE A 59 -10.69 -10.81 32.06
CA ILE A 59 -11.72 -11.34 32.95
C ILE A 59 -11.02 -12.32 33.89
N GLY A 60 -10.81 -11.88 35.13
CA GLY A 60 -10.22 -12.69 36.20
C GLY A 60 -11.25 -13.56 36.90
N VAL A 61 -10.92 -14.05 38.09
CA VAL A 61 -11.86 -14.81 38.95
C VAL A 61 -12.70 -13.87 39.81
N ASP A 62 -12.10 -12.77 40.27
CA ASP A 62 -12.67 -11.85 41.24
C ASP A 62 -12.87 -10.44 40.66
N HIS A 63 -12.21 -10.10 39.55
CA HIS A 63 -12.30 -8.78 38.93
C HIS A 63 -12.25 -8.86 37.40
N ILE A 64 -12.90 -7.91 36.74
CA ILE A 64 -12.60 -7.52 35.36
C ILE A 64 -11.61 -6.36 35.42
N ARG A 65 -10.52 -6.45 34.68
CA ARG A 65 -9.57 -5.34 34.51
C ARG A 65 -9.60 -4.85 33.08
N ILE A 66 -9.63 -3.53 32.93
CA ILE A 66 -9.66 -2.86 31.63
C ILE A 66 -8.58 -1.78 31.57
N ALA A 67 -7.95 -1.63 30.41
CA ALA A 67 -6.96 -0.59 30.14
C ALA A 67 -7.23 0.07 28.79
N LYS A 68 -7.17 1.40 28.76
CA LYS A 68 -7.36 2.24 27.56
C LYS A 68 -6.04 2.84 27.13
N ILE A 69 -5.58 2.48 25.94
CA ILE A 69 -4.24 2.82 25.47
C ILE A 69 -4.31 3.55 24.13
N SER A 70 -3.75 4.75 24.07
CA SER A 70 -3.55 5.49 22.82
C SER A 70 -2.23 5.10 22.18
N ARG A 71 -2.27 4.77 20.88
CA ARG A 71 -1.08 4.48 20.07
C ARG A 71 -0.71 5.71 19.24
N ILE A 72 0.38 6.37 19.62
CA ILE A 72 0.90 7.54 18.89
C ILE A 72 1.76 7.07 17.72
N SER A 73 2.61 6.08 17.96
CA SER A 73 3.47 5.46 16.93
C SER A 73 3.61 3.95 17.19
N ASP A 74 4.49 3.26 16.47
CA ASP A 74 4.72 1.82 16.71
C ASP A 74 5.49 1.53 18.01
N LYS A 75 6.23 2.51 18.54
CA LYS A 75 7.00 2.40 19.80
C LYS A 75 6.60 3.43 20.85
N SER A 76 5.50 4.16 20.64
CA SER A 76 5.06 5.23 21.55
C SER A 76 3.58 5.07 21.85
N PHE A 77 3.30 4.85 23.13
CA PHE A 77 1.99 4.57 23.68
C PHE A 77 1.73 5.47 24.89
N LYS A 78 0.45 5.75 25.15
CA LYS A 78 -0.01 6.42 26.37
C LYS A 78 -1.15 5.61 26.98
N LEU A 79 -1.04 5.26 28.25
CA LEU A 79 -2.15 4.80 29.06
C LEU A 79 -3.04 6.03 29.34
N LEU A 80 -4.29 5.95 28.91
CA LEU A 80 -5.26 7.02 29.11
C LEU A 80 -6.12 6.78 30.35
N ASP A 81 -6.47 5.53 30.61
CA ASP A 81 -7.34 5.12 31.71
C ASP A 81 -7.13 3.63 32.02
N ALA A 82 -7.33 3.24 33.27
CA ALA A 82 -7.33 1.85 33.71
C ALA A 82 -8.30 1.68 34.88
N ALA A 83 -9.11 0.63 34.86
CA ALA A 83 -10.06 0.36 35.92
C ALA A 83 -10.14 -1.13 36.23
N GLN A 84 -10.51 -1.43 37.47
CA GLN A 84 -10.89 -2.77 37.90
C GLN A 84 -12.31 -2.73 38.45
N GLU A 85 -13.12 -3.73 38.09
CA GLU A 85 -14.49 -3.88 38.56
C GLU A 85 -14.66 -5.26 39.18
N PRO A 86 -15.22 -5.38 40.39
CA PRO A 86 -15.39 -6.68 41.04
C PRO A 86 -16.44 -7.52 40.32
N ILE A 87 -16.18 -8.81 40.19
CA ILE A 87 -17.11 -9.83 39.72
C ILE A 87 -17.34 -10.88 40.79
N ASP A 88 -18.50 -11.50 40.73
CA ASP A 88 -18.82 -12.63 41.60
C ASP A 88 -18.13 -13.88 41.02
N PRO A 89 -17.36 -14.66 41.79
CA PRO A 89 -16.73 -15.88 41.29
C PRO A 89 -17.73 -16.90 40.72
N ASP A 90 -19.00 -16.83 41.16
CA ASP A 90 -20.07 -17.70 40.68
C ASP A 90 -20.70 -17.19 39.36
N ASP A 91 -20.31 -16.00 38.88
CA ASP A 91 -20.71 -15.51 37.57
C ASP A 91 -20.04 -16.33 36.46
N SER A 92 -20.79 -17.26 35.88
CA SER A 92 -20.41 -17.87 34.61
C SER A 92 -20.29 -16.81 33.50
N ASP A 93 -19.50 -17.12 32.47
CA ASP A 93 -19.31 -16.27 31.28
C ASP A 93 -20.63 -15.89 30.57
N ASP A 94 -21.73 -16.62 30.82
CA ASP A 94 -23.03 -16.40 30.20
C ASP A 94 -24.06 -15.68 31.08
N THR A 95 -23.72 -15.38 32.34
CA THR A 95 -24.64 -14.74 33.30
C THR A 95 -24.98 -13.31 32.86
N ALA A 96 -26.26 -12.95 32.88
CA ALA A 96 -26.73 -11.61 32.48
C ALA A 96 -26.08 -10.48 33.29
N ARG A 97 -25.75 -10.74 34.57
CA ARG A 97 -25.02 -9.84 35.45
C ARG A 97 -23.63 -9.49 34.90
N LEU A 98 -22.87 -10.49 34.46
CA LEU A 98 -21.54 -10.30 33.86
C LEU A 98 -21.63 -9.50 32.55
N VAL A 99 -22.59 -9.84 31.68
CA VAL A 99 -22.84 -9.11 30.43
C VAL A 99 -23.17 -7.64 30.71
N GLY A 100 -24.04 -7.36 31.69
CA GLY A 100 -24.41 -6.00 32.08
C GLY A 100 -23.22 -5.20 32.63
N LYS A 101 -22.43 -5.80 33.53
CA LYS A 101 -21.19 -5.19 34.06
C LYS A 101 -20.20 -4.88 32.94
N LEU A 102 -19.96 -5.84 32.05
CA LEU A 102 -19.04 -5.67 30.92
C LEU A 102 -19.52 -4.58 29.95
N SER A 103 -20.81 -4.54 29.63
CA SER A 103 -21.40 -3.53 28.75
C SER A 103 -21.30 -2.12 29.33
N SER A 104 -21.59 -1.97 30.64
CA SER A 104 -21.42 -0.70 31.35
C SER A 104 -19.97 -0.24 31.33
N LEU A 105 -19.02 -1.13 31.67
CA LEU A 105 -17.59 -0.82 31.66
C LEU A 105 -17.09 -0.42 30.26
N LEU A 106 -17.50 -1.16 29.23
CA LEU A 106 -17.13 -0.88 27.84
C LEU A 106 -17.74 0.41 27.32
N SER A 107 -19.00 0.72 27.66
CA SER A 107 -19.60 2.00 27.27
C SER A 107 -18.87 3.21 27.87
N ARG A 108 -18.42 3.12 29.12
CA ARG A 108 -17.58 4.12 29.77
C ARG A 108 -16.23 4.28 29.06
N PHE A 109 -15.56 3.17 28.74
CA PHE A 109 -14.21 3.20 28.16
C PHE A 109 -14.19 3.55 26.66
N CYS A 110 -15.19 3.10 25.92
CA CYS A 110 -15.33 3.31 24.47
C CYS A 110 -16.09 4.59 24.11
N GLY A 111 -16.79 5.20 25.06
CA GLY A 111 -17.54 6.44 24.87
C GLY A 111 -16.69 7.55 24.22
N GLY A 112 -17.22 8.17 23.17
CA GLY A 112 -16.56 9.25 22.43
C GLY A 112 -15.39 8.83 21.53
N LEU A 113 -15.03 7.54 21.47
CA LEU A 113 -13.98 7.05 20.59
C LEU A 113 -14.50 6.82 19.16
N LYS A 114 -13.85 7.43 18.16
CA LYS A 114 -14.18 7.19 16.75
C LYS A 114 -13.67 5.85 16.21
N ARG A 115 -12.55 5.35 16.75
CA ARG A 115 -11.88 4.13 16.30
C ARG A 115 -11.16 3.48 17.47
N TYR A 116 -11.50 2.22 17.77
CA TYR A 116 -10.88 1.45 18.82
C TYR A 116 -10.84 -0.04 18.47
N ASP A 117 -9.91 -0.75 19.08
CA ASP A 117 -9.76 -2.21 18.98
C ASP A 117 -9.91 -2.81 20.38
N ILE A 118 -10.77 -3.82 20.54
CA ILE A 118 -10.97 -4.50 21.82
C ILE A 118 -10.25 -5.85 21.80
N TRP A 119 -9.32 -6.03 22.74
CA TRP A 119 -8.57 -7.27 22.92
C TRP A 119 -8.82 -7.85 24.29
N CYS A 120 -9.15 -9.13 24.34
CA CYS A 120 -9.33 -9.86 25.59
C CYS A 120 -8.17 -10.85 25.80
N CYS A 121 -7.60 -10.87 27.01
CA CYS A 121 -6.65 -11.89 27.42
C CYS A 121 -7.39 -13.05 28.10
N VAL A 122 -7.31 -14.25 27.54
CA VAL A 122 -7.87 -15.46 28.14
C VAL A 122 -6.95 -16.00 29.24
N ARG A 123 -7.55 -16.44 30.35
CA ARG A 123 -6.88 -17.04 31.51
C ARG A 123 -6.94 -18.57 31.48
N SER A 124 -6.63 -19.16 30.34
CA SER A 124 -6.72 -20.62 30.15
C SER A 124 -5.48 -21.36 30.64
N THR A 125 -5.70 -22.51 31.28
CA THR A 125 -4.66 -23.51 31.55
C THR A 125 -4.50 -24.52 30.42
N ARG A 126 -5.47 -24.58 29.49
CA ARG A 126 -5.55 -25.56 28.38
C ARG A 126 -4.94 -25.03 27.07
N VAL A 127 -4.03 -24.07 27.17
CA VAL A 127 -3.27 -23.52 26.05
C VAL A 127 -1.87 -24.12 26.06
N ASP A 128 -1.39 -24.58 24.90
CA ASP A 128 0.01 -24.98 24.71
C ASP A 128 0.69 -24.01 23.74
N THR A 129 1.98 -23.78 23.93
CA THR A 129 2.80 -22.88 23.13
C THR A 129 4.18 -23.52 22.99
N ARG A 130 4.57 -23.87 21.76
CA ARG A 130 5.84 -24.56 21.46
C ARG A 130 6.59 -23.81 20.38
N SER A 131 7.88 -23.58 20.62
CA SER A 131 8.79 -23.19 19.53
C SER A 131 9.30 -24.45 18.85
N ILE A 132 8.87 -24.64 17.60
CA ILE A 132 9.26 -25.76 16.75
C ILE A 132 10.14 -25.28 15.59
N ARG A 133 10.94 -26.19 15.04
CA ARG A 133 11.80 -25.95 13.88
C ARG A 133 11.31 -26.81 12.73
N ILE A 134 11.02 -26.17 11.60
CA ILE A 134 10.60 -26.87 10.37
C ILE A 134 11.63 -26.61 9.25
N PRO A 135 11.74 -27.47 8.23
CA PRO A 135 12.53 -27.18 7.05
C PRO A 135 12.12 -25.85 6.39
N LYS A 136 13.03 -25.22 5.65
CA LYS A 136 12.68 -24.05 4.83
C LYS A 136 11.74 -24.49 3.71
N LEU A 137 10.50 -24.00 3.75
CA LEU A 137 9.44 -24.38 2.82
C LEU A 137 8.75 -23.15 2.20
N PRO A 138 8.13 -23.28 1.02
CA PRO A 138 7.24 -22.25 0.48
C PRO A 138 6.10 -21.92 1.45
N LYS A 139 5.66 -20.65 1.49
CA LYS A 139 4.65 -20.15 2.45
C LYS A 139 3.37 -20.99 2.53
N LYS A 140 2.94 -21.60 1.42
CA LYS A 140 1.73 -22.44 1.36
C LYS A 140 1.88 -23.78 2.10
N GLN A 141 3.08 -24.31 2.22
CA GLN A 141 3.35 -25.62 2.84
C GLN A 141 3.70 -25.52 4.34
N ILE A 142 4.07 -24.32 4.81
CA ILE A 142 4.45 -24.08 6.21
C ILE A 142 3.36 -24.55 7.19
N ALA A 143 2.09 -24.24 6.91
CA ALA A 143 0.99 -24.61 7.82
C ALA A 143 0.88 -26.13 8.03
N ASN A 144 1.01 -26.92 6.96
CA ASN A 144 0.98 -28.38 7.05
C ASN A 144 2.21 -28.92 7.79
N ALA A 145 3.39 -28.36 7.53
CA ALA A 145 4.62 -28.76 8.23
C ALA A 145 4.52 -28.46 9.73
N VAL A 146 4.03 -27.27 10.10
CA VAL A 146 3.78 -26.88 11.50
C VAL A 146 2.81 -27.85 12.16
N PHE A 147 1.69 -28.15 11.49
CA PHE A 147 0.68 -29.09 12.00
C PHE A 147 1.31 -30.45 12.32
N TRP A 148 1.98 -31.07 11.35
CA TRP A 148 2.57 -32.40 11.54
C TRP A 148 3.69 -32.43 12.58
N THR A 149 4.53 -31.39 12.64
CA THR A 149 5.58 -31.31 13.66
C THR A 149 5.00 -31.10 15.05
N PHE A 150 3.98 -30.25 15.20
CA PHE A 150 3.35 -29.99 16.48
C PHE A 150 2.59 -31.21 17.02
N SER A 151 1.80 -31.88 16.16
CA SER A 151 1.01 -33.05 16.53
C SER A 151 1.84 -34.27 16.94
N LYS A 152 3.15 -34.29 16.65
CA LYS A 152 4.07 -35.33 17.16
C LYS A 152 4.43 -35.15 18.64
N GLU A 153 4.43 -33.91 19.12
CA GLU A 153 4.86 -33.57 20.48
C GLU A 153 3.68 -33.36 21.44
N VAL A 154 2.54 -32.93 20.92
CA VAL A 154 1.37 -32.56 21.72
C VAL A 154 0.15 -33.34 21.24
N PRO A 155 -0.53 -34.11 22.13
CA PRO A 155 -1.79 -34.75 21.78
C PRO A 155 -2.82 -33.66 21.45
N PHE A 156 -3.39 -33.74 20.26
CA PHE A 156 -4.16 -32.65 19.68
C PHE A 156 -5.43 -33.19 19.01
N ASN A 157 -6.60 -32.65 19.42
CA ASN A 157 -7.88 -32.91 18.79
C ASN A 157 -8.33 -31.66 18.02
N GLU A 158 -8.34 -31.76 16.68
CA GLU A 158 -8.75 -30.68 15.77
C GLU A 158 -10.18 -30.17 15.99
N LYS A 159 -11.07 -31.00 16.56
CA LYS A 159 -12.46 -30.61 16.84
C LYS A 159 -12.60 -29.75 18.09
N GLU A 160 -11.64 -29.84 19.00
CA GLU A 160 -11.69 -29.16 20.31
C GLU A 160 -10.71 -28.00 20.39
N LEU A 161 -9.56 -28.11 19.71
CA LEU A 161 -8.46 -27.18 19.79
C LEU A 161 -8.19 -26.55 18.42
N THR A 162 -8.04 -25.23 18.41
CA THR A 162 -7.49 -24.51 17.26
C THR A 162 -5.97 -24.48 17.36
N LEU A 163 -5.27 -24.91 16.32
CA LEU A 163 -3.83 -24.74 16.15
C LEU A 163 -3.55 -23.55 15.22
N ASP A 164 -2.70 -22.63 15.67
CA ASP A 164 -2.21 -21.52 14.85
C ASP A 164 -0.73 -21.26 15.17
N PHE A 165 -0.08 -20.41 14.36
CA PHE A 165 1.35 -20.22 14.48
C PHE A 165 1.86 -18.87 14.00
N ARG A 166 3.06 -18.52 14.46
CA ARG A 166 3.78 -17.33 14.06
C ARG A 166 5.23 -17.67 13.70
N ILE A 167 5.66 -17.24 12.53
CA ILE A 167 7.06 -17.37 12.09
C ILE A 167 7.92 -16.41 12.92
N LEU A 168 8.98 -16.92 13.54
CA LEU A 168 9.94 -16.15 14.32
C LEU A 168 11.14 -15.71 13.49
N GLY A 169 11.53 -16.50 12.49
CA GLY A 169 12.62 -16.22 11.59
C GLY A 169 13.27 -17.50 11.06
N ASP A 170 14.32 -17.34 10.27
CA ASP A 170 15.16 -18.45 9.84
C ASP A 170 16.37 -18.58 10.78
N ILE A 171 16.76 -19.82 11.07
CA ILE A 171 17.93 -20.15 11.88
C ILE A 171 18.82 -21.13 11.13
N ASN A 172 20.13 -20.98 11.28
CA ASN A 172 21.09 -21.95 10.75
C ASN A 172 21.35 -23.02 11.81
N GLU A 173 21.01 -24.26 11.50
CA GLU A 173 21.25 -25.41 12.35
C GLU A 173 22.11 -26.42 11.58
N ASN A 174 23.38 -26.54 11.99
CA ASN A 174 24.35 -27.48 11.41
C ASN A 174 24.50 -27.35 9.88
N GLY A 175 24.52 -26.12 9.37
CA GLY A 175 24.67 -25.82 7.94
C GLY A 175 23.34 -25.85 7.16
N MET A 176 22.23 -26.25 7.79
CA MET A 176 20.90 -26.23 7.17
C MET A 176 20.06 -25.06 7.69
N ILE A 177 19.44 -24.32 6.78
CA ILE A 177 18.49 -23.26 7.11
C ILE A 177 17.15 -23.90 7.48
N LYS A 178 16.70 -23.67 8.71
CA LYS A 178 15.37 -24.04 9.19
C LYS A 178 14.56 -22.81 9.53
N THR A 179 13.24 -22.92 9.39
CA THR A 179 12.32 -21.87 9.82
C THR A 179 11.92 -22.16 11.27
N GLN A 180 12.16 -21.20 12.17
CA GLN A 180 11.68 -21.27 13.54
C GLN A 180 10.27 -20.69 13.63
N VAL A 181 9.37 -21.44 14.27
CA VAL A 181 7.96 -21.09 14.39
C VAL A 181 7.53 -21.21 15.84
N MET A 182 6.73 -20.25 16.32
CA MET A 182 5.97 -20.35 17.56
C MET A 182 4.58 -20.88 17.23
N ALA A 183 4.32 -22.14 17.52
CA ALA A 183 3.03 -22.80 17.36
C ALA A 183 2.26 -22.76 18.68
N TYR A 184 0.95 -22.59 18.62
CA TYR A 184 0.13 -22.44 19.83
C TYR A 184 -1.29 -22.94 19.62
N THR A 185 -1.88 -23.45 20.71
CA THR A 185 -3.24 -24.00 20.73
C THR A 185 -4.12 -23.31 21.74
N ILE A 186 -5.43 -23.29 21.44
CA ILE A 186 -6.47 -22.82 22.35
C ILE A 186 -7.76 -23.62 22.15
N PRO A 187 -8.54 -23.91 23.22
CA PRO A 187 -9.86 -24.51 23.08
C PRO A 187 -10.81 -23.61 22.30
N ILE A 188 -11.46 -24.18 21.27
CA ILE A 188 -12.46 -23.50 20.45
C ILE A 188 -13.59 -22.96 21.33
N ALA A 189 -14.05 -23.78 22.28
CA ALA A 189 -15.13 -23.43 23.20
C ALA A 189 -14.82 -22.15 24.02
N GLU A 190 -13.57 -21.93 24.44
CA GLU A 190 -13.19 -20.74 25.21
C GLU A 190 -13.22 -19.48 24.32
N THR A 191 -12.74 -19.59 23.07
CA THR A 191 -12.79 -18.46 22.12
C THR A 191 -14.22 -18.09 21.73
N GLU A 192 -15.09 -19.08 21.49
CA GLU A 192 -16.49 -18.82 21.13
C GLU A 192 -17.31 -18.31 22.33
N THR A 193 -16.99 -18.71 23.55
CA THR A 193 -17.65 -18.20 24.76
C THR A 193 -17.33 -16.72 24.97
N LEU A 194 -16.05 -16.33 24.91
CA LEU A 194 -15.66 -14.91 24.97
C LEU A 194 -16.27 -14.10 23.82
N LYS A 195 -16.24 -14.63 22.60
CA LYS A 195 -16.85 -13.96 21.44
C LYS A 195 -18.35 -13.71 21.65
N ARG A 196 -19.10 -14.69 22.16
CA ARG A 196 -20.53 -14.55 22.47
C ARG A 196 -20.78 -13.54 23.60
N LEU A 197 -20.01 -13.60 24.70
CA LEU A 197 -20.11 -12.65 25.81
C LEU A 197 -19.96 -11.20 25.33
N PHE A 198 -18.90 -10.91 24.56
CA PHE A 198 -18.63 -9.57 24.05
C PHE A 198 -19.65 -9.11 22.98
N GLN A 199 -20.14 -10.04 22.14
CA GLN A 199 -21.24 -9.75 21.21
C GLN A 199 -22.53 -9.37 21.96
N ARG A 200 -22.89 -10.11 23.02
CA ARG A 200 -24.06 -9.81 23.86
C ARG A 200 -23.92 -8.48 24.61
N ALA A 201 -22.71 -8.11 25.01
CA ALA A 201 -22.43 -6.82 25.62
C ALA A 201 -22.54 -5.63 24.65
N GLY A 202 -22.65 -5.88 23.33
CA GLY A 202 -22.72 -4.85 22.28
C GLY A 202 -21.36 -4.40 21.72
N TYR A 203 -20.27 -5.07 22.12
CA TYR A 203 -18.91 -4.65 21.83
C TYR A 203 -18.07 -5.84 21.34
N PRO A 204 -18.13 -6.20 20.04
CA PRO A 204 -17.44 -7.36 19.51
C PRO A 204 -15.91 -7.22 19.65
N LEU A 205 -15.24 -8.35 19.93
CA LEU A 205 -13.78 -8.40 20.07
C LEU A 205 -13.06 -8.25 18.72
N THR A 206 -12.00 -7.45 18.72
CA THR A 206 -10.99 -7.41 17.65
C THR A 206 -9.99 -8.55 17.79
N GLY A 207 -9.70 -8.99 19.02
CA GLY A 207 -8.78 -10.10 19.22
C GLY A 207 -8.87 -10.79 20.56
N ILE A 208 -8.45 -12.05 20.59
CA ILE A 208 -8.21 -12.83 21.80
C ILE A 208 -6.74 -13.20 21.84
N THR A 209 -6.11 -13.08 23.01
CA THR A 209 -4.72 -13.48 23.24
C THR A 209 -4.54 -14.15 24.60
N ILE A 210 -3.33 -14.58 24.94
CA ILE A 210 -2.99 -15.24 26.22
C ILE A 210 -1.91 -14.44 26.96
N VAL A 211 -1.82 -14.63 28.27
CA VAL A 211 -0.90 -13.90 29.15
C VAL A 211 0.57 -13.92 28.67
N PRO A 212 1.15 -15.03 28.19
CA PRO A 212 2.51 -14.99 27.66
C PRO A 212 2.71 -13.98 26.52
N PHE A 213 1.70 -13.77 25.66
CA PHE A 213 1.77 -12.80 24.58
C PHE A 213 1.50 -11.37 25.03
N THR A 214 0.70 -11.16 26.08
CA THR A 214 0.52 -9.83 26.68
C THR A 214 1.82 -9.32 27.32
N ILE A 215 2.58 -10.20 27.98
CA ILE A 215 3.93 -9.88 28.49
C ILE A 215 4.89 -9.59 27.34
N GLN A 216 4.85 -10.36 26.25
CA GLN A 216 5.62 -10.05 25.03
C GLN A 216 5.29 -8.65 24.51
N ASN A 217 4.02 -8.23 24.54
CA ASN A 217 3.65 -6.89 24.10
C ASN A 217 4.28 -5.81 24.99
N LEU A 218 4.27 -5.98 26.31
CA LEU A 218 4.93 -5.06 27.25
C LEU A 218 6.44 -4.93 26.96
N LEU A 219 7.12 -6.04 26.68
CA LEU A 219 8.55 -6.07 26.37
C LEU A 219 8.85 -5.45 24.99
N ARG A 220 8.08 -5.81 23.95
CA ARG A 220 8.31 -5.33 22.57
C ARG A 220 7.99 -3.86 22.38
N THR A 221 7.05 -3.33 23.16
CA THR A 221 6.70 -1.91 23.13
C THR A 221 7.62 -1.05 23.98
N GLY A 222 8.52 -1.66 24.76
CA GLY A 222 9.45 -0.96 25.65
C GLY A 222 8.82 -0.43 26.93
N ILE A 223 7.55 -0.73 27.21
CA ILE A 223 6.89 -0.33 28.46
C ILE A 223 7.57 -1.00 29.65
N VAL A 224 7.92 -2.28 29.50
CA VAL A 224 8.80 -2.97 30.43
C VAL A 224 10.18 -3.07 29.78
N HIS A 225 11.14 -2.33 30.34
CA HIS A 225 12.51 -2.35 29.83
C HIS A 225 13.26 -3.61 30.28
N ALA A 226 13.69 -4.38 29.27
CA ALA A 226 14.76 -5.36 29.37
C ALA A 226 15.97 -4.82 28.59
N SER A 227 17.12 -4.72 29.23
CA SER A 227 18.36 -4.17 28.66
C SER A 227 18.94 -5.10 27.60
N HIS A 228 18.59 -4.92 26.31
CA HIS A 228 19.17 -5.63 25.14
C HIS A 228 19.43 -7.14 25.32
N ALA A 229 18.52 -7.81 26.03
CA ALA A 229 18.74 -9.08 26.70
C ALA A 229 17.57 -10.05 26.51
N ASP A 230 17.85 -11.34 26.59
CA ASP A 230 16.81 -12.36 26.73
C ASP A 230 16.26 -12.33 28.16
N THR A 231 14.94 -12.38 28.30
CA THR A 231 14.25 -12.17 29.57
C THR A 231 13.47 -13.41 29.97
N CYS A 232 13.51 -13.77 31.25
CA CYS A 232 12.67 -14.83 31.80
C CYS A 232 11.50 -14.25 32.60
N GLY A 233 10.30 -14.82 32.44
CA GLY A 233 9.16 -14.57 33.30
C GLY A 233 8.85 -15.80 34.15
N LEU A 234 8.63 -15.62 35.45
CA LEU A 234 8.13 -16.63 36.37
C LEU A 234 6.79 -16.16 36.93
N PHE A 235 5.69 -16.71 36.41
CA PHE A 235 4.37 -16.52 36.99
C PHE A 235 4.10 -17.60 38.04
N ILE A 236 3.79 -17.20 39.27
CA ILE A 236 3.45 -18.10 40.37
C ILE A 236 1.94 -18.08 40.61
N GLY A 237 1.27 -19.15 40.19
CA GLY A 237 -0.16 -19.34 40.37
C GLY A 237 -0.53 -20.13 41.63
N TRP A 238 -1.80 -20.47 41.76
CA TRP A 238 -2.33 -21.23 42.90
C TRP A 238 -1.81 -22.68 42.91
N ASN A 239 -2.12 -23.46 41.86
CA ASN A 239 -1.72 -24.88 41.76
C ASN A 239 -0.54 -25.14 40.80
N TRP A 240 -0.19 -24.15 39.99
CA TRP A 240 0.84 -24.26 38.97
C TRP A 240 1.55 -22.93 38.80
N SER A 241 2.76 -23.00 38.28
CA SER A 241 3.55 -21.83 37.89
C SER A 241 3.96 -21.98 36.43
N ARG A 242 4.32 -20.87 35.78
CA ARG A 242 4.75 -20.90 34.39
C ARG A 242 6.02 -20.08 34.22
N ILE A 243 6.98 -20.72 33.57
CA ILE A 243 8.25 -20.13 33.17
C ILE A 243 8.13 -19.78 31.70
N THR A 244 8.29 -18.51 31.36
CA THR A 244 8.37 -18.02 29.98
C THR A 244 9.75 -17.44 29.72
N ILE A 245 10.24 -17.55 28.48
CA ILE A 245 11.48 -16.91 28.05
C ILE A 245 11.22 -16.15 26.76
N TYR A 246 11.66 -14.90 26.75
CA TYR A 246 11.47 -13.94 25.69
C TYR A 246 12.82 -13.55 25.09
N ALA A 247 12.97 -13.75 23.79
CA ALA A 247 14.14 -13.31 23.03
C ALA A 247 13.82 -12.09 22.18
N ASN A 248 14.56 -11.00 22.36
CA ASN A 248 14.27 -9.73 21.67
C ASN A 248 12.79 -9.33 21.82
N GLY A 249 12.22 -9.58 23.01
CA GLY A 249 10.80 -9.39 23.33
C GLY A 249 9.82 -10.42 22.76
N ASN A 250 10.24 -11.38 21.92
CA ASN A 250 9.36 -12.43 21.39
C ASN A 250 9.37 -13.67 22.28
N LEU A 251 8.21 -14.26 22.56
CA LEU A 251 8.11 -15.53 23.28
C LEU A 251 8.83 -16.63 22.50
N ILE A 252 9.75 -17.35 23.15
CA ILE A 252 10.46 -18.50 22.58
C ILE A 252 10.16 -19.79 23.36
N LEU A 253 10.01 -19.69 24.67
CA LEU A 253 9.73 -20.83 25.54
C LEU A 253 8.63 -20.48 26.52
N SER A 254 7.76 -21.44 26.78
CA SER A 254 6.72 -21.37 27.81
C SER A 254 6.54 -22.77 28.36
N ARG A 255 6.77 -22.94 29.66
CA ARG A 255 6.73 -24.23 30.34
C ARG A 255 5.95 -24.08 31.64
N SER A 256 4.93 -24.91 31.82
CA SER A 256 4.21 -25.01 33.09
C SER A 256 4.92 -25.98 34.04
N ILE A 257 4.97 -25.64 35.33
CA ILE A 257 5.45 -26.50 36.40
C ILE A 257 4.32 -26.74 37.41
N LYS A 258 4.20 -27.99 37.89
CA LYS A 258 3.21 -28.42 38.89
C LYS A 258 3.62 -28.02 40.31
N SER A 259 3.94 -26.75 40.50
CA SER A 259 4.27 -26.16 41.79
C SER A 259 3.79 -24.72 41.79
N GLY A 260 3.11 -24.30 42.85
CA GLY A 260 2.53 -22.97 43.02
C GLY A 260 2.38 -22.64 44.49
N MET A 261 1.51 -21.68 44.82
CA MET A 261 1.23 -21.29 46.21
C MET A 261 0.74 -22.46 47.08
N HIS A 262 -0.04 -23.38 46.52
CA HIS A 262 -0.51 -24.56 47.24
C HIS A 262 0.65 -25.40 47.79
N SER A 263 1.75 -25.56 47.05
CA SER A 263 2.95 -26.26 47.54
C SER A 263 3.64 -25.56 48.72
N MET A 264 3.46 -24.24 48.87
CA MET A 264 3.96 -23.48 50.01
C MET A 264 3.05 -23.68 51.22
N ILE A 265 1.73 -23.67 50.99
CA ILE A 265 0.71 -23.97 52.01
C ILE A 265 0.88 -25.40 52.54
N ASP A 266 1.11 -26.38 51.65
CA ASP A 266 1.37 -27.77 52.02
C ASP A 266 2.60 -27.90 52.92
N ALA A 267 3.67 -27.15 52.63
CA ALA A 267 4.87 -27.15 53.46
C ALA A 267 4.60 -26.61 54.88
N ILE A 268 3.76 -25.57 54.99
CA ILE A 268 3.33 -25.02 56.28
C ILE A 268 2.42 -26.02 57.03
N ALA A 269 1.44 -26.60 56.35
CA ALA A 269 0.51 -27.57 56.94
C ALA A 269 1.26 -28.79 57.48
N GLU A 270 2.23 -29.29 56.72
CA GLU A 270 3.08 -30.41 57.12
C GLU A 270 3.98 -30.05 58.33
N HIS A 271 4.49 -28.83 58.40
CA HIS A 271 5.24 -28.37 59.56
C HIS A 271 4.38 -28.33 60.83
N TYR A 272 3.14 -27.86 60.74
CA TYR A 272 2.19 -27.88 61.86
C TYR A 272 1.83 -29.29 62.28
N ARG A 273 1.56 -30.18 61.31
CA ARG A 273 1.31 -31.60 61.59
C ARG A 273 2.46 -32.24 62.39
N ARG A 274 3.70 -32.01 61.98
CA ARG A 274 4.90 -32.51 62.68
C ARG A 274 5.09 -31.91 64.06
N SER A 275 4.75 -30.63 64.23
CA SER A 275 4.91 -29.94 65.52
C SER A 275 3.88 -30.42 66.55
N ASP A 276 2.67 -30.77 66.12
CA ASP A 276 1.63 -31.35 66.98
C ASP A 276 1.86 -32.85 67.25
N SER A 277 2.67 -33.52 66.42
CA SER A 277 3.11 -34.92 66.63
C SER A 277 4.21 -34.96 67.71
N LYS A 278 3.93 -35.53 68.90
CA LYS A 278 4.94 -35.65 69.97
C LYS A 278 6.13 -36.55 69.54
N PRO A 279 7.37 -36.32 70.00
CA PRO A 279 8.55 -37.02 69.48
C PRO A 279 8.76 -38.49 69.91
N ASP A 280 7.99 -39.05 70.86
CA ASP A 280 8.38 -40.29 71.58
C ASP A 280 7.31 -41.39 71.70
N GLU A 281 6.28 -41.44 70.84
CA GLU A 281 5.46 -42.66 70.74
C GLU A 281 5.95 -43.52 69.56
N PRO A 282 6.38 -44.78 69.80
CA PRO A 282 6.65 -45.71 68.72
C PRO A 282 5.40 -45.79 67.85
N GLN A 283 5.59 -45.68 66.53
CA GLN A 283 4.54 -45.98 65.55
C GLN A 283 4.24 -47.48 65.63
N ASP A 284 3.46 -47.86 66.63
CA ASP A 284 2.87 -49.17 66.70
C ASP A 284 1.82 -49.21 65.58
N ASP A 285 1.99 -50.15 64.66
CA ASP A 285 1.06 -50.49 63.59
C ASP A 285 -0.29 -50.91 64.17
N LYS A 286 -1.04 -49.94 64.71
CA LYS A 286 -2.45 -50.13 65.03
C LYS A 286 -3.20 -50.04 63.72
N LYS A 287 -3.42 -51.21 63.13
CA LYS A 287 -4.64 -51.52 62.38
C LYS A 287 -5.82 -50.96 63.19
N ASN A 288 -6.30 -49.79 62.81
CA ASN A 288 -7.51 -49.24 63.39
C ASN A 288 -8.54 -49.12 62.26
N ASP A 289 -9.66 -49.76 62.54
CA ASP A 289 -10.84 -49.81 61.71
C ASP A 289 -11.26 -48.41 61.24
N GLY A 290 -11.58 -48.31 59.96
CA GLY A 290 -11.87 -47.05 59.30
C GLY A 290 -13.13 -46.39 59.86
N PHE A 291 -13.02 -45.10 60.19
CA PHE A 291 -14.00 -44.07 59.82
C PHE A 291 -13.47 -42.65 60.14
N ASN A 292 -13.32 -41.81 59.11
CA ASN A 292 -13.40 -40.33 59.07
C ASN A 292 -12.45 -39.41 59.87
N ALA A 293 -11.52 -39.88 60.71
CA ALA A 293 -10.65 -38.97 61.49
C ALA A 293 -9.49 -38.32 60.70
N THR A 294 -8.95 -38.98 59.67
CA THR A 294 -7.77 -38.48 58.92
C THR A 294 -8.07 -37.34 57.95
N GLU A 295 -9.29 -37.27 57.42
CA GLU A 295 -9.71 -36.20 56.49
C GLU A 295 -9.95 -34.88 57.24
N THR A 296 -10.57 -34.93 58.43
CA THR A 296 -10.89 -33.74 59.23
C THR A 296 -9.66 -33.06 59.82
N GLU A 297 -8.66 -33.82 60.26
CA GLU A 297 -7.40 -33.25 60.76
C GLU A 297 -6.54 -32.67 59.64
N THR A 298 -6.46 -33.36 58.49
CA THR A 298 -5.72 -32.87 57.31
C THR A 298 -6.31 -31.56 56.80
N ASP A 299 -7.64 -31.46 56.77
CA ASP A 299 -8.34 -30.24 56.36
C ASP A 299 -8.14 -29.08 57.36
N ARG A 300 -8.06 -29.39 58.67
CA ARG A 300 -7.76 -28.40 59.72
C ARG A 300 -6.38 -27.78 59.55
N TYR A 301 -5.30 -28.57 59.44
CA TYR A 301 -3.94 -28.04 59.29
C TYR A 301 -3.79 -27.24 58.00
N HIS A 302 -4.40 -27.71 56.91
CA HIS A 302 -4.36 -27.02 55.64
C HIS A 302 -5.11 -25.67 55.70
N THR A 303 -6.25 -25.62 56.39
CA THR A 303 -6.99 -24.36 56.62
C THR A 303 -6.19 -23.38 57.48
N MET A 304 -5.55 -23.85 58.56
CA MET A 304 -4.67 -23.01 59.39
C MET A 304 -3.47 -22.49 58.58
N ALA A 305 -2.80 -23.36 57.83
CA ALA A 305 -1.68 -23.01 56.96
C ALA A 305 -2.07 -21.95 55.92
N ARG A 306 -3.23 -22.11 55.28
CA ARG A 306 -3.75 -21.14 54.31
C ARG A 306 -3.99 -19.77 54.95
N ASN A 307 -4.64 -19.73 56.11
CA ASN A 307 -4.92 -18.47 56.81
C ASN A 307 -3.62 -17.74 57.23
N HIS A 308 -2.62 -18.49 57.69
CA HIS A 308 -1.31 -17.92 58.04
C HIS A 308 -0.53 -17.44 56.81
N PHE A 309 -0.59 -18.20 55.70
CA PHE A 309 -0.01 -17.80 54.43
C PHE A 309 -0.66 -16.53 53.86
N ASP A 310 -1.99 -16.46 53.87
CA ASP A 310 -2.73 -15.27 53.42
C ASP A 310 -2.42 -14.04 54.30
N ARG A 311 -2.23 -14.24 55.62
CA ARG A 311 -1.77 -13.18 56.52
C ARG A 311 -0.36 -12.71 56.17
N PHE A 312 0.57 -13.65 55.92
CA PHE A 312 1.93 -13.33 55.48
C PHE A 312 1.94 -12.50 54.20
N LEU A 313 1.07 -12.79 53.23
CA LEU A 313 0.97 -11.99 52.00
C LEU A 313 0.42 -10.58 52.23
N LYS A 314 -0.41 -10.38 53.25
CA LYS A 314 -1.00 -9.07 53.60
C LYS A 314 -0.08 -8.23 54.50
N THR A 315 0.79 -8.85 55.28
CA THR A 315 1.75 -8.11 56.12
C THR A 315 2.79 -7.42 55.27
N ASN A 316 2.73 -6.09 55.20
CA ASN A 316 3.83 -5.29 54.67
C ASN A 316 5.08 -5.57 55.51
N PRO A 317 6.27 -5.77 54.90
CA PRO A 317 7.50 -5.89 55.70
C PRO A 317 7.64 -4.64 56.58
N PRO A 318 8.00 -4.79 57.87
CA PRO A 318 8.16 -3.64 58.74
C PRO A 318 9.14 -2.64 58.11
N LYS A 319 8.74 -1.37 58.07
CA LYS A 319 9.63 -0.28 57.68
C LYS A 319 10.85 -0.35 58.61
N ALA A 320 12.06 -0.34 58.02
CA ALA A 320 13.30 -0.24 58.78
C ALA A 320 13.22 1.04 59.65
N GLY A 321 12.97 0.86 60.96
CA GLY A 321 12.74 1.97 61.89
C GLY A 321 11.73 1.69 63.02
N GLY A 322 10.95 0.61 62.98
CA GLY A 322 10.09 0.21 64.11
C GLY A 322 10.86 -0.61 65.14
N GLY A 323 11.01 -0.10 66.37
CA GLY A 323 11.69 -0.78 67.48
C GLY A 323 11.05 -2.12 67.87
N PRO A 324 11.77 -2.96 68.65
CA PRO A 324 11.44 -4.36 68.89
C PRO A 324 10.40 -4.53 70.00
N HIS A 325 9.18 -4.03 69.82
CA HIS A 325 8.09 -4.29 70.75
C HIS A 325 6.84 -4.81 70.02
N GLY A 326 6.88 -6.11 69.77
CA GLY A 326 5.73 -6.95 69.45
C GLY A 326 6.15 -8.38 69.76
N ASN A 327 5.45 -9.02 70.69
CA ASN A 327 5.69 -10.39 71.14
C ASN A 327 5.28 -11.38 70.04
N ASP A 328 5.95 -11.33 68.89
CA ASP A 328 5.59 -12.04 67.67
C ASP A 328 6.32 -13.37 67.64
N GLN A 329 5.81 -14.34 68.41
CA GLN A 329 6.13 -15.77 68.26
C GLN A 329 5.51 -16.32 66.96
N THR A 330 5.56 -15.57 65.86
CA THR A 330 5.26 -16.13 64.55
C THR A 330 6.55 -16.80 64.05
N PRO A 331 6.58 -18.14 63.91
CA PRO A 331 7.73 -18.80 63.28
C PRO A 331 7.95 -18.14 61.91
N ASP A 332 9.21 -17.95 61.51
CA ASP A 332 9.53 -17.35 60.21
C ASP A 332 8.91 -18.20 59.10
N LEU A 333 7.69 -17.86 58.66
CA LEU A 333 6.93 -18.67 57.72
C LEU A 333 7.74 -18.91 56.45
N LEU A 334 8.55 -17.92 56.05
CA LEU A 334 9.44 -18.03 54.90
C LEU A 334 10.44 -19.18 55.03
N SER A 335 11.00 -19.42 56.21
CA SER A 335 11.92 -20.55 56.43
C SER A 335 11.19 -21.88 56.30
N ILE A 336 9.94 -21.95 56.75
CA ILE A 336 9.10 -23.17 56.69
C ILE A 336 8.80 -23.58 55.24
N PHE A 337 8.39 -22.64 54.39
CA PHE A 337 8.08 -22.93 52.98
C PHE A 337 9.25 -22.68 52.00
N SER A 338 10.43 -22.32 52.50
CA SER A 338 11.64 -22.17 51.67
C SER A 338 11.96 -23.41 50.81
N PRO A 339 11.74 -24.67 51.25
CA PRO A 339 11.99 -25.83 50.39
C PRO A 339 11.08 -25.87 49.16
N ALA A 340 9.86 -25.30 49.25
CA ALA A 340 8.98 -25.16 48.10
C ALA A 340 9.55 -24.12 47.11
N LEU A 341 10.07 -22.99 47.59
CA LEU A 341 10.73 -21.99 46.76
C LEU A 341 12.02 -22.53 46.13
N GLU A 342 12.84 -23.28 46.88
CA GLU A 342 14.07 -23.89 46.38
C GLU A 342 13.79 -24.86 45.21
N ARG A 343 12.73 -25.69 45.33
CA ARG A 343 12.28 -26.53 44.21
C ARG A 343 11.90 -25.71 42.98
N MET A 344 11.26 -24.55 43.16
CA MET A 344 10.93 -23.64 42.05
C MET A 344 12.18 -23.02 41.42
N VAL A 345 13.16 -22.58 42.24
CA VAL A 345 14.47 -22.08 41.77
C VAL A 345 15.15 -23.13 40.90
N LYS A 346 15.26 -24.38 41.37
CA LYS A 346 15.85 -25.49 40.61
C LYS A 346 15.13 -25.72 39.28
N GLN A 347 13.80 -25.64 39.24
CA GLN A 347 13.04 -25.76 37.99
C GLN A 347 13.28 -24.58 37.03
N LEU A 348 13.45 -23.38 37.56
CA LEU A 348 13.76 -22.18 36.79
C LEU A 348 15.15 -22.29 36.15
N GLU A 349 16.19 -22.60 36.94
CA GLU A 349 17.57 -22.80 36.47
C GLU A 349 17.64 -23.89 35.40
N ARG A 350 17.01 -25.04 35.64
CA ARG A 350 16.96 -26.14 34.66
C ARG A 350 16.29 -25.69 33.35
N THR A 351 15.28 -24.84 33.42
CA THR A 351 14.59 -24.32 32.22
C THR A 351 15.44 -23.31 31.46
N ILE A 352 16.16 -22.43 32.18
CA ILE A 352 17.11 -21.47 31.59
C ILE A 352 18.29 -22.21 30.95
N ALA A 353 18.84 -23.22 31.63
CA ALA A 353 19.91 -24.06 31.08
C ALA A 353 19.45 -24.81 29.82
N HIS A 354 18.26 -25.41 29.84
CA HIS A 354 17.66 -26.02 28.66
C HIS A 354 17.50 -25.00 27.52
N TYR A 355 17.09 -23.76 27.83
CA TYR A 355 16.98 -22.69 26.84
C TYR A 355 18.32 -22.34 26.19
N GLY A 356 19.35 -22.09 27.00
CA GLY A 356 20.69 -21.75 26.49
C GLY A 356 21.26 -22.84 25.58
N MET A 357 21.14 -24.10 26.01
CA MET A 357 21.61 -25.26 25.25
C MET A 357 20.79 -25.52 23.97
N HIS A 358 19.46 -25.58 24.09
CA HIS A 358 18.59 -25.93 22.97
C HIS A 358 18.56 -24.84 21.89
N PHE A 359 18.56 -23.57 22.29
CA PHE A 359 18.47 -22.42 21.38
C PHE A 359 19.82 -21.77 21.05
N LYS A 360 20.95 -22.32 21.54
CA LYS A 360 22.32 -21.80 21.34
C LYS A 360 22.42 -20.32 21.70
N ARG A 361 21.98 -19.97 22.90
CA ARG A 361 21.91 -18.60 23.43
C ARG A 361 22.68 -18.48 24.75
N PRO A 362 23.20 -17.29 25.09
CA PRO A 362 24.06 -17.11 26.26
C PRO A 362 23.32 -17.28 27.60
N GLY A 363 22.00 -17.18 27.62
CA GLY A 363 21.19 -17.31 28.83
C GLY A 363 20.06 -16.29 28.86
N VAL A 364 19.70 -15.83 30.05
CA VAL A 364 18.76 -14.73 30.29
C VAL A 364 19.43 -13.70 31.18
N ASP A 365 19.21 -12.41 30.93
CA ASP A 365 19.89 -11.34 31.67
C ASP A 365 18.98 -10.69 32.72
N LYS A 366 17.68 -10.98 32.69
CA LYS A 366 16.72 -10.50 33.68
C LYS A 366 15.59 -11.48 33.90
N ILE A 367 15.16 -11.61 35.16
CA ILE A 367 14.03 -12.45 35.57
C ILE A 367 12.95 -11.55 36.15
N PHE A 368 11.75 -11.65 35.58
CA PHE A 368 10.55 -11.01 36.11
C PHE A 368 9.70 -12.04 36.83
N VAL A 369 9.32 -11.78 38.08
CA VAL A 369 8.40 -12.62 38.84
C VAL A 369 7.03 -11.95 38.85
N SER A 370 5.96 -12.74 38.70
CA SER A 370 4.57 -12.27 38.71
C SER A 370 3.66 -13.27 39.45
N GLY A 371 2.41 -12.86 39.71
CA GLY A 371 1.45 -13.57 40.54
C GLY A 371 1.28 -13.01 41.95
N LYS A 372 0.17 -13.36 42.62
CA LYS A 372 -0.22 -12.81 43.93
C LYS A 372 0.89 -12.92 44.99
N VAL A 373 1.67 -14.00 44.96
CA VAL A 373 2.76 -14.23 45.91
C VAL A 373 3.98 -13.33 45.66
N ALA A 374 4.21 -12.94 44.40
CA ALA A 374 5.40 -12.18 43.98
C ALA A 374 5.40 -10.74 44.49
N VAL A 375 4.22 -10.24 44.90
CA VAL A 375 4.04 -8.92 45.49
C VAL A 375 4.84 -8.79 46.79
N HIS A 376 4.99 -9.88 47.55
CA HIS A 376 5.65 -9.83 48.84
C HIS A 376 7.18 -9.69 48.68
N PRO A 377 7.81 -8.60 49.17
CA PRO A 377 9.22 -8.30 48.86
C PRO A 377 10.22 -9.36 49.32
N LYS A 378 9.93 -10.08 50.41
CA LYS A 378 10.82 -11.17 50.88
C LYS A 378 10.93 -12.31 49.86
N ILE A 379 9.87 -12.58 49.09
CA ILE A 379 9.89 -13.65 48.08
C ILE A 379 10.75 -13.24 46.89
N VAL A 380 10.59 -12.01 46.40
CA VAL A 380 11.44 -11.49 45.32
C VAL A 380 12.91 -11.46 45.75
N LYS A 381 13.19 -11.00 46.98
CA LYS A 381 14.54 -11.02 47.56
C LYS A 381 15.11 -12.43 47.69
N TYR A 382 14.29 -13.41 48.08
CA TYR A 382 14.70 -14.81 48.13
C TYR A 382 15.16 -15.29 46.75
N PHE A 383 14.35 -15.12 45.71
CA PHE A 383 14.76 -15.47 44.33
C PHE A 383 16.02 -14.71 43.89
N ALA A 384 16.12 -13.41 44.18
CA ALA A 384 17.30 -12.62 43.86
C ALA A 384 18.58 -13.10 44.57
N SER A 385 18.46 -13.65 45.78
CA SER A 385 19.61 -14.20 46.52
C SER A 385 20.10 -15.56 46.02
N GLN A 386 19.20 -16.34 45.41
CA GLN A 386 19.49 -17.69 44.93
C GLN A 386 19.93 -17.73 43.47
N LEU A 387 19.61 -16.69 42.69
CA LEU A 387 19.85 -16.64 41.26
C LEU A 387 20.94 -15.62 40.91
N ALA A 388 21.85 -15.98 40.03
CA ALA A 388 22.91 -15.09 39.54
C ALA A 388 22.41 -13.95 38.62
N VAL A 389 21.12 -13.95 38.27
CA VAL A 389 20.50 -13.03 37.32
C VAL A 389 19.60 -12.05 38.08
N PRO A 390 19.60 -10.74 37.74
CA PRO A 390 18.72 -9.76 38.36
C PRO A 390 17.25 -10.18 38.33
N VAL A 391 16.62 -10.23 39.51
CA VAL A 391 15.21 -10.57 39.70
C VAL A 391 14.41 -9.33 40.10
N ALA A 392 13.30 -9.07 39.42
CA ALA A 392 12.39 -7.98 39.73
C ALA A 392 10.92 -8.41 39.64
N LEU A 393 10.04 -7.68 40.33
CA LEU A 393 8.59 -7.81 40.11
C LEU A 393 8.25 -7.29 38.71
N LEU A 394 7.38 -8.01 38.00
CA LEU A 394 6.83 -7.51 36.73
C LEU A 394 5.80 -6.42 37.01
N ASP A 395 6.09 -5.20 36.60
CA ASP A 395 5.21 -4.05 36.82
C ASP A 395 4.83 -3.41 35.48
N PRO A 396 3.54 -3.36 35.12
CA PRO A 396 3.11 -2.75 33.86
C PRO A 396 3.03 -1.22 33.93
N PHE A 397 3.32 -0.61 35.09
CA PHE A 397 3.36 0.84 35.29
C PHE A 397 4.80 1.33 35.51
N PRO A 398 5.60 1.53 34.45
CA PRO A 398 6.95 2.03 34.59
C PRO A 398 6.98 3.44 35.21
N THR A 399 7.88 3.64 36.17
CA THR A 399 8.10 4.94 36.84
C THR A 399 8.70 5.95 35.87
N ALA A 400 8.23 7.21 35.93
CA ALA A 400 8.73 8.33 35.12
C ALA A 400 8.73 8.07 33.59
N HIS A 401 7.81 7.25 33.10
CA HIS A 401 7.72 6.89 31.67
C HIS A 401 6.57 7.64 30.97
N PRO A 402 6.72 8.06 29.69
CA PRO A 402 5.65 8.75 28.95
C PRO A 402 4.32 7.99 28.87
N PHE A 403 4.36 6.67 28.99
CA PHE A 403 3.19 5.79 28.99
C PHE A 403 2.24 6.07 30.15
N THR A 404 2.75 6.30 31.36
CA THR A 404 1.95 6.38 32.59
C THR A 404 1.65 7.82 33.03
N ARG A 405 2.16 8.83 32.31
CA ARG A 405 2.10 10.25 32.71
C ARG A 405 0.69 10.81 32.92
N GLN A 406 -0.32 10.28 32.23
CA GLN A 406 -1.69 10.79 32.24
C GLN A 406 -2.68 9.86 32.96
N ALA A 407 -2.21 8.68 33.41
CA ALA A 407 -3.06 7.68 34.02
C ALA A 407 -2.87 7.65 35.53
N ASP A 408 -3.95 7.39 36.25
CA ASP A 408 -3.89 7.13 37.68
C ASP A 408 -3.23 5.77 37.92
N ILE A 409 -2.08 5.78 38.60
CA ILE A 409 -1.32 4.57 38.92
C ILE A 409 -1.82 4.06 40.27
N PRO A 410 -2.28 2.80 40.38
CA PRO A 410 -2.66 2.24 41.68
C PRO A 410 -1.47 2.20 42.65
N ASP A 411 -1.67 2.55 43.92
CA ASP A 411 -0.60 2.52 44.93
C ASP A 411 -0.20 1.09 45.32
N ASP A 412 -1.18 0.17 45.39
CA ASP A 412 -0.97 -1.22 45.78
C ASP A 412 -0.24 -2.01 44.67
N PRO A 413 0.98 -2.55 44.92
CA PRO A 413 1.70 -3.36 43.96
C PRO A 413 0.95 -4.63 43.51
N ALA A 414 0.06 -5.18 44.34
CA ALA A 414 -0.78 -6.30 43.95
C ALA A 414 -1.80 -5.91 42.86
N VAL A 415 -2.39 -4.72 43.00
CA VAL A 415 -3.32 -4.20 42.00
C VAL A 415 -2.58 -3.90 40.70
N ARG A 416 -1.38 -3.29 40.78
CA ARG A 416 -0.52 -3.01 39.61
C ARG A 416 -0.17 -4.27 38.84
N GLU A 417 0.27 -5.33 39.52
CA GLU A 417 0.59 -6.62 38.90
C GLU A 417 -0.62 -7.22 38.18
N GLY A 418 -1.81 -7.14 38.79
CA GLY A 418 -3.05 -7.63 38.20
C GLY A 418 -3.36 -7.02 36.83
N PHE A 419 -2.88 -5.81 36.52
CA PHE A 419 -3.11 -5.15 35.23
C PHE A 419 -2.20 -5.66 34.08
N ILE A 420 -1.21 -6.53 34.34
CA ILE A 420 -0.33 -7.07 33.29
C ILE A 420 -1.11 -7.62 32.08
N PRO A 421 -2.14 -8.47 32.25
CA PRO A 421 -2.88 -9.02 31.12
C PRO A 421 -3.72 -7.97 30.39
N ALA A 422 -4.39 -7.08 31.12
CA ALA A 422 -5.24 -6.03 30.54
C ALA A 422 -4.41 -4.99 29.76
N ILE A 423 -3.35 -4.46 30.36
CA ILE A 423 -2.45 -3.50 29.68
C ILE A 423 -1.77 -4.17 28.49
N GLY A 424 -1.22 -5.36 28.66
CA GLY A 424 -0.59 -6.07 27.56
C GLY A 424 -1.57 -6.44 26.44
N ALA A 425 -2.84 -6.73 26.76
CA ALA A 425 -3.90 -6.90 25.77
C ALA A 425 -4.21 -5.58 25.02
N GLY A 426 -4.26 -4.44 25.72
CA GLY A 426 -4.53 -3.14 25.11
C GLY A 426 -3.43 -2.65 24.15
N LEU A 427 -2.21 -3.18 24.30
CA LEU A 427 -1.09 -2.96 23.38
C LEU A 427 -1.14 -3.87 22.14
N SER A 428 -2.10 -4.78 22.07
CA SER A 428 -2.14 -5.80 21.02
C SER A 428 -2.49 -5.23 19.66
N SER A 429 -1.96 -5.88 18.64
CA SER A 429 -2.38 -5.70 17.26
C SER A 429 -2.12 -6.99 16.48
N ASN A 430 -2.81 -7.20 15.36
CA ASN A 430 -2.58 -8.38 14.52
C ASN A 430 -1.13 -8.48 13.99
N GLU A 431 -0.41 -7.36 13.97
CA GLU A 431 1.01 -7.31 13.63
C GLU A 431 1.89 -7.75 14.80
N LEU A 432 1.60 -7.32 16.02
CA LEU A 432 2.43 -7.55 17.21
C LEU A 432 2.14 -8.89 17.90
N THR A 433 0.87 -9.27 17.95
CA THR A 433 0.34 -10.26 18.88
C THR A 433 -0.39 -11.37 18.12
N PRO A 434 -0.17 -12.64 18.48
CA PRO A 434 -1.05 -13.74 18.06
C PRO A 434 -2.51 -13.47 18.42
N ASN A 435 -3.42 -13.67 17.46
CA ASN A 435 -4.85 -13.44 17.61
C ASN A 435 -5.62 -14.73 17.38
N PHE A 436 -6.22 -15.25 18.45
CA PHE A 436 -6.97 -16.51 18.40
C PHE A 436 -8.34 -16.39 17.71
N LEU A 437 -8.86 -15.18 17.48
CA LEU A 437 -10.08 -14.98 16.65
C LEU A 437 -9.78 -14.99 15.16
N PHE A 438 -8.56 -14.61 14.76
CA PHE A 438 -8.14 -14.49 13.37
C PHE A 438 -6.95 -15.40 13.10
N THR A 439 -7.22 -16.69 12.91
CA THR A 439 -6.19 -17.69 12.58
C THR A 439 -5.47 -17.35 11.27
N HIS A 440 -4.32 -17.99 11.02
CA HIS A 440 -3.50 -17.79 9.82
C HIS A 440 -4.30 -17.81 8.49
N ARG A 441 -5.39 -18.60 8.39
CA ARG A 441 -6.28 -18.61 7.21
C ARG A 441 -6.99 -17.26 6.97
N HIS A 442 -7.40 -16.58 8.04
CA HIS A 442 -8.02 -15.24 7.95
C HIS A 442 -6.97 -14.15 7.68
N ARG A 443 -5.77 -14.27 8.25
CA ARG A 443 -4.66 -13.33 8.00
C ARG A 443 -4.25 -13.32 6.52
N GLN A 444 -4.16 -14.50 5.87
CA GLN A 444 -3.90 -14.57 4.43
C GLN A 444 -4.97 -13.89 3.57
N ARG A 445 -6.24 -13.92 3.98
CA ARG A 445 -7.33 -13.23 3.27
C ARG A 445 -7.24 -11.72 3.41
N GLN A 446 -6.91 -11.21 4.60
CA GLN A 446 -6.73 -9.78 4.82
C GLN A 446 -5.49 -9.22 4.11
N ASP A 447 -4.37 -9.95 4.12
CA ASP A 447 -3.16 -9.54 3.41
C ASP A 447 -3.41 -9.47 1.89
N ARG A 448 -4.14 -10.45 1.34
CA ARG A 448 -4.59 -10.38 -0.07
C ARG A 448 -5.50 -9.19 -0.29
N ALA A 449 -6.49 -8.95 0.57
CA ALA A 449 -7.38 -7.81 0.43
C ALA A 449 -6.64 -6.46 0.54
N ARG A 450 -5.60 -6.37 1.38
CA ARG A 450 -4.73 -5.19 1.48
C ARG A 450 -3.91 -5.02 0.19
N GLN A 451 -3.32 -6.08 -0.33
CA GLN A 451 -2.60 -6.05 -1.61
C GLN A 451 -3.51 -5.65 -2.76
N PHE A 452 -4.73 -6.19 -2.82
CA PHE A 452 -5.75 -5.77 -3.80
C PHE A 452 -6.10 -4.29 -3.66
N ARG A 453 -6.32 -3.79 -2.44
CA ARG A 453 -6.59 -2.35 -2.22
C ARG A 453 -5.42 -1.47 -2.67
N ILE A 454 -4.18 -1.87 -2.35
CA ILE A 454 -2.98 -1.15 -2.79
C ILE A 454 -2.90 -1.16 -4.31
N ALA A 455 -3.09 -2.32 -4.94
CA ALA A 455 -3.07 -2.47 -6.40
C ALA A 455 -4.16 -1.61 -7.08
N ILE A 456 -5.38 -1.61 -6.55
CA ILE A 456 -6.49 -0.77 -7.04
C ILE A 456 -6.13 0.71 -6.89
N SER A 457 -5.59 1.13 -5.75
CA SER A 457 -5.20 2.52 -5.54
C SER A 457 -4.07 2.97 -6.47
N ALA A 458 -3.10 2.10 -6.73
CA ALA A 458 -2.01 2.36 -7.68
C ALA A 458 -2.53 2.42 -9.12
N ALA A 459 -3.45 1.52 -9.50
CA ALA A 459 -4.08 1.54 -10.80
C ALA A 459 -4.92 2.81 -11.01
N SER A 460 -5.71 3.24 -10.01
CA SER A 460 -6.46 4.49 -10.10
C SER A 460 -5.56 5.71 -10.23
N LEU A 461 -4.42 5.73 -9.54
CA LEU A 461 -3.44 6.81 -9.67
C LEU A 461 -2.80 6.82 -11.07
N GLY A 462 -2.49 5.64 -11.63
CA GLY A 462 -1.98 5.50 -12.99
C GLY A 462 -2.97 6.00 -14.04
N VAL A 463 -4.25 5.67 -13.91
CA VAL A 463 -5.31 6.19 -14.80
C VAL A 463 -5.44 7.71 -14.68
N LEU A 464 -5.39 8.25 -13.45
CA LEU A 464 -5.45 9.70 -13.23
C LEU A 464 -4.27 10.42 -13.92
N LEU A 465 -3.05 9.91 -13.79
CA LEU A 465 -1.87 10.45 -14.46
C LEU A 465 -1.95 10.33 -15.98
N PHE A 466 -2.49 9.23 -16.50
CA PHE A 466 -2.72 9.05 -17.92
C PHE A 466 -3.72 10.07 -18.47
N LEU A 467 -4.86 10.26 -17.79
CA LEU A 467 -5.85 11.27 -18.16
C LEU A 467 -5.28 12.68 -18.10
N LEU A 468 -4.45 12.98 -17.08
CA LEU A 468 -3.74 14.25 -16.97
C LEU A 468 -2.79 14.47 -18.17
N GLY A 469 -2.06 13.42 -18.58
CA GLY A 469 -1.20 13.46 -19.75
C GLY A 469 -1.96 13.68 -21.06
N VAL A 470 -3.10 13.00 -21.24
CA VAL A 470 -3.99 13.22 -22.40
C VAL A 470 -4.54 14.64 -22.40
N PHE A 471 -4.94 15.17 -21.24
CA PHE A 471 -5.43 16.54 -21.11
C PHE A 471 -4.38 17.57 -21.51
N ILE A 472 -3.14 17.44 -21.02
CA ILE A 472 -2.02 18.32 -21.39
C ILE A 472 -1.74 18.24 -22.90
N TRP A 473 -1.73 17.03 -23.46
CA TRP A 473 -1.54 16.84 -24.90
C TRP A 473 -2.66 17.46 -25.75
N GLN A 474 -3.91 17.38 -25.28
CA GLN A 474 -5.06 18.03 -25.91
C GLN A 474 -4.93 19.55 -25.89
N GLU A 475 -4.58 20.14 -24.74
CA GLU A 475 -4.32 21.58 -24.59
C GLU A 475 -3.24 22.06 -25.59
N GLU A 476 -2.11 21.36 -25.67
CA GLU A 476 -1.03 21.70 -26.59
C GLU A 476 -1.47 21.58 -28.06
N THR A 477 -2.21 20.52 -28.39
CA THR A 477 -2.73 20.31 -29.75
C THR A 477 -3.73 21.40 -30.14
N ILE A 478 -4.62 21.78 -29.22
CA ILE A 478 -5.59 22.88 -29.43
C ILE A 478 -4.83 24.20 -29.61
N ALA A 479 -3.80 24.46 -28.81
CA ALA A 479 -2.98 25.66 -28.94
C ALA A 479 -2.26 25.73 -30.30
N VAL A 480 -1.74 24.61 -30.81
CA VAL A 480 -1.12 24.56 -32.15
C VAL A 480 -2.16 24.82 -33.24
N ARG A 481 -3.33 24.17 -33.17
CA ARG A 481 -4.40 24.31 -34.17
C ARG A 481 -5.01 25.71 -34.19
N THR A 482 -5.21 26.33 -33.02
CA THR A 482 -5.73 27.70 -32.91
C THR A 482 -4.74 28.71 -33.51
N ASN A 483 -3.45 28.57 -33.24
CA ASN A 483 -2.41 29.37 -33.89
C ASN A 483 -2.36 29.18 -35.42
N GLU A 484 -2.55 27.94 -35.90
CA GLU A 484 -2.60 27.64 -37.34
C GLU A 484 -3.81 28.30 -38.00
N ILE A 485 -4.98 28.26 -37.35
CA ILE A 485 -6.19 28.95 -37.80
C ILE A 485 -5.94 30.47 -37.86
N GLU A 486 -5.35 31.06 -36.82
CA GLU A 486 -5.07 32.50 -36.78
C GLU A 486 -4.10 32.94 -37.89
N LYS A 487 -3.07 32.12 -38.18
CA LYS A 487 -2.17 32.36 -39.32
C LYS A 487 -2.89 32.26 -40.67
N LEU A 488 -3.80 31.29 -40.83
CA LEU A 488 -4.56 31.11 -42.06
C LEU A 488 -5.60 32.23 -42.27
N THR A 489 -6.28 32.68 -41.22
CA THR A 489 -7.18 33.85 -41.29
C THR A 489 -6.41 35.13 -41.57
N ALA A 490 -5.22 35.32 -40.98
CA ALA A 490 -4.36 36.45 -41.33
C ALA A 490 -3.95 36.42 -42.81
N LYS A 491 -3.54 35.26 -43.36
CA LYS A 491 -3.25 35.11 -44.79
C LYS A 491 -4.47 35.38 -45.68
N LEU A 492 -5.64 34.87 -45.32
CA LEU A 492 -6.89 35.16 -46.03
C LEU A 492 -7.20 36.66 -46.04
N ASN A 493 -7.03 37.34 -44.90
CA ASN A 493 -7.26 38.78 -44.80
C ASN A 493 -6.26 39.62 -45.61
N THR A 494 -5.03 39.12 -45.82
CA THR A 494 -4.05 39.77 -46.72
C THR A 494 -4.36 39.57 -48.21
N LEU A 495 -5.07 38.51 -48.59
CA LEU A 495 -5.61 38.35 -49.94
C LEU A 495 -6.93 39.13 -50.05
N SER A 496 -6.81 40.44 -50.26
CA SER A 496 -7.93 41.36 -50.42
C SER A 496 -8.69 41.12 -51.74
N LEU A 497 -9.54 40.10 -51.77
CA LEU A 497 -10.78 40.01 -52.57
C LEU A 497 -11.39 38.64 -52.29
N PRO A 498 -12.47 38.54 -51.49
CA PRO A 498 -13.19 37.27 -51.43
C PRO A 498 -13.75 37.01 -52.83
N LEU A 499 -13.28 35.94 -53.49
CA LEU A 499 -13.91 35.41 -54.70
C LEU A 499 -15.30 34.90 -54.33
N THR A 500 -16.23 35.84 -54.18
CA THR A 500 -17.65 35.55 -54.06
C THR A 500 -18.13 35.12 -55.44
N GLN A 501 -18.99 34.11 -55.46
CA GLN A 501 -19.60 33.58 -56.68
C GLN A 501 -20.22 34.69 -57.55
N ASN A 502 -20.74 35.74 -56.91
CA ASN A 502 -21.28 36.93 -57.55
C ASN A 502 -20.24 37.75 -58.33
N LEU A 503 -19.01 37.90 -57.79
CA LEU A 503 -17.91 38.59 -58.48
C LEU A 503 -17.46 37.82 -59.73
N VAL A 504 -17.38 36.49 -59.61
CA VAL A 504 -17.00 35.61 -60.74
C VAL A 504 -18.05 35.64 -61.84
N MET A 505 -19.35 35.61 -61.49
CA MET A 505 -20.43 35.72 -62.48
C MET A 505 -20.47 37.10 -63.14
N ALA A 506 -20.18 38.18 -62.40
CA ALA A 506 -20.07 39.53 -62.97
C ALA A 506 -18.89 39.65 -63.95
N LEU A 507 -17.73 39.08 -63.62
CA LEU A 507 -16.58 39.04 -64.52
C LEU A 507 -16.85 38.20 -65.77
N TYR A 508 -17.51 37.05 -65.62
CA TYR A 508 -17.92 36.21 -66.75
C TYR A 508 -18.88 36.95 -67.69
N GLY A 509 -19.88 37.65 -67.15
CA GLY A 509 -20.81 38.47 -67.94
C GLY A 509 -20.10 39.57 -68.74
N ARG A 510 -19.14 40.26 -68.12
CA ARG A 510 -18.37 41.33 -68.78
C ARG A 510 -17.48 40.81 -69.91
N VAL A 511 -16.85 39.66 -69.73
CA VAL A 511 -16.04 39.02 -70.78
C VAL A 511 -16.91 38.61 -71.97
N ASN A 512 -18.10 38.06 -71.71
CA ASN A 512 -19.00 37.64 -72.79
C ASN A 512 -19.56 38.83 -73.59
N GLN A 513 -19.90 39.95 -72.91
CA GLN A 513 -20.32 41.18 -73.58
C GLN A 513 -19.24 41.73 -74.53
N ASN A 514 -17.98 41.78 -74.09
CA ASN A 514 -16.87 42.21 -74.95
C ASN A 514 -16.70 41.29 -76.16
N ARG A 515 -16.82 39.97 -75.98
CA ARG A 515 -16.76 39.00 -77.08
C ARG A 515 -17.85 39.24 -78.12
N HIS A 516 -19.08 39.51 -77.68
CA HIS A 516 -20.19 39.82 -78.58
C HIS A 516 -19.97 41.12 -79.34
N GLN A 517 -19.43 42.16 -78.69
CA GLN A 517 -19.10 43.43 -79.36
C GLN A 517 -18.03 43.26 -80.44
N ILE A 518 -16.94 42.54 -80.14
CA ILE A 518 -15.86 42.26 -81.10
C ILE A 518 -16.40 41.48 -82.30
N ARG A 519 -17.23 40.45 -82.06
CA ARG A 519 -17.82 39.64 -83.15
C ARG A 519 -18.73 40.47 -84.06
N ARG A 520 -19.55 41.36 -83.49
CA ARG A 520 -20.43 42.25 -84.24
C ARG A 520 -19.64 43.27 -85.07
N LEU A 521 -18.55 43.81 -84.52
CA LEU A 521 -17.63 44.68 -85.27
C LEU A 521 -16.98 43.91 -86.42
N GLY A 522 -16.48 42.69 -86.17
CA GLY A 522 -15.93 41.81 -87.19
C GLY A 522 -16.88 41.58 -88.36
N GLN A 523 -18.15 41.22 -88.09
CA GLN A 523 -19.16 41.03 -89.13
C GLN A 523 -19.47 42.30 -89.92
N ARG A 524 -19.54 43.47 -89.26
CA ARG A 524 -19.85 44.74 -89.92
C ARG A 524 -18.79 45.18 -90.92
N TYR A 525 -17.51 44.92 -90.61
CA TYR A 525 -16.38 45.38 -91.43
C TYR A 525 -15.80 44.29 -92.35
N TYR A 526 -16.32 43.06 -92.29
CA TYR A 526 -15.89 41.94 -93.12
C TYR A 526 -15.93 42.22 -94.65
N PRO A 527 -16.99 42.87 -95.22
CA PRO A 527 -17.01 43.20 -96.64
C PRO A 527 -15.90 44.19 -97.04
N SER A 528 -15.60 45.15 -96.16
CA SER A 528 -14.52 46.13 -96.38
C SER A 528 -13.15 45.48 -96.29
N ALA A 529 -12.96 44.51 -95.40
CA ALA A 529 -11.72 43.75 -95.29
C ALA A 529 -11.46 42.92 -96.56
N ILE A 530 -12.48 42.22 -97.09
CA ILE A 530 -12.35 41.46 -98.34
C ILE A 530 -11.93 42.36 -99.51
N LEU A 531 -12.55 43.53 -99.67
CA LEU A 531 -12.20 44.46 -100.74
C LEU A 531 -10.78 45.00 -100.59
N SER A 532 -10.37 45.34 -99.37
CA SER A 532 -9.00 45.79 -99.09
C SER A 532 -7.99 44.70 -99.42
N GLU A 533 -8.26 43.46 -99.04
CA GLU A 533 -7.38 42.32 -99.28
C GLU A 533 -7.23 42.04 -100.79
N ILE A 534 -8.34 41.98 -101.54
CA ILE A 534 -8.30 41.82 -103.01
C ILE A 534 -7.49 42.94 -103.64
N SER A 535 -7.69 44.20 -103.20
CA SER A 535 -6.97 45.34 -103.76
C SER A 535 -5.47 45.30 -103.49
N GLN A 536 -5.02 44.74 -102.36
CA GLN A 536 -3.60 44.64 -102.03
C GLN A 536 -2.93 43.45 -102.74
N LEU A 537 -3.64 42.34 -102.88
CA LEU A 537 -3.12 41.11 -103.46
C LEU A 537 -3.19 41.07 -104.99
N THR A 538 -3.96 41.97 -105.62
CA THR A 538 -4.03 42.06 -107.09
C THR A 538 -2.81 42.80 -107.66
N PRO A 539 -1.93 42.14 -108.44
CA PRO A 539 -0.76 42.77 -109.03
C PRO A 539 -1.14 43.71 -110.20
N ALA A 540 -0.29 44.68 -110.52
CA ALA A 540 -0.58 45.74 -111.49
C ALA A 540 -0.85 45.27 -112.94
N ASN A 541 -0.42 44.06 -113.30
CA ASN A 541 -0.66 43.44 -114.61
C ASN A 541 -2.02 42.73 -114.73
N ILE A 542 -2.80 42.68 -113.63
CA ILE A 542 -4.17 42.17 -113.57
C ILE A 542 -5.12 43.35 -113.37
N GLN A 543 -6.05 43.53 -114.31
CA GLN A 543 -7.12 44.52 -114.19
C GLN A 543 -8.43 43.82 -113.81
N LEU A 544 -9.03 44.22 -112.69
CA LEU A 544 -10.31 43.67 -112.25
C LEU A 544 -11.46 44.37 -112.98
N GLU A 545 -12.37 43.60 -113.55
CA GLU A 545 -13.55 44.12 -114.23
C GLU A 545 -14.78 44.09 -113.32
N ALA A 546 -14.95 43.02 -112.54
CA ALA A 546 -16.06 42.88 -111.61
C ALA A 546 -15.69 42.01 -110.41
N ILE A 547 -16.21 42.37 -109.25
CA ILE A 547 -16.13 41.59 -108.02
C ILE A 547 -17.55 41.34 -107.54
N ARG A 548 -17.92 40.08 -107.34
CA ARG A 548 -19.25 39.69 -106.84
C ARG A 548 -19.07 38.80 -105.61
N ALA A 549 -19.52 39.29 -104.47
CA ALA A 549 -19.45 38.56 -103.21
C ALA A 549 -20.86 38.19 -102.74
N SER A 550 -21.08 36.90 -102.46
CA SER A 550 -22.27 36.41 -101.76
C SER A 550 -21.91 36.23 -100.29
N LEU A 551 -22.17 37.28 -99.52
CA LEU A 551 -21.95 37.35 -98.08
C LEU A 551 -23.31 37.06 -97.43
N GLY A 552 -23.52 35.82 -96.98
CA GLY A 552 -24.81 35.35 -96.49
C GLY A 552 -25.47 36.31 -95.48
N ALA A 553 -26.79 36.48 -95.59
CA ALA A 553 -27.57 37.32 -94.68
C ALA A 553 -27.86 36.64 -93.33
N ASP A 554 -28.24 37.43 -92.32
CA ASP A 554 -28.50 37.03 -90.94
C ASP A 554 -29.33 35.72 -90.79
N PRO A 555 -29.00 34.85 -89.82
CA PRO A 555 -29.57 33.52 -89.71
C PRO A 555 -31.04 33.55 -89.24
N SER A 556 -31.96 33.16 -90.11
CA SER A 556 -33.29 32.65 -89.74
C SER A 556 -33.17 31.17 -89.31
N PRO A 557 -33.85 30.71 -88.24
CA PRO A 557 -33.55 29.45 -87.57
C PRO A 557 -34.22 28.24 -88.24
N SER A 558 -34.10 28.10 -89.55
CA SER A 558 -34.40 26.84 -90.24
C SER A 558 -33.79 26.81 -91.64
N LYS A 559 -32.56 26.29 -91.76
CA LYS A 559 -32.13 25.45 -92.88
C LYS A 559 -30.74 24.86 -92.63
N THR A 560 -30.65 23.58 -92.93
CA THR A 560 -29.47 22.72 -92.88
C THR A 560 -28.44 23.07 -93.96
N LYS A 561 -27.16 22.98 -93.55
CA LYS A 561 -25.94 22.61 -94.28
C LYS A 561 -25.40 23.55 -95.39
N THR A 562 -24.15 23.98 -95.14
CA THR A 562 -23.10 24.26 -96.13
C THR A 562 -23.52 25.16 -97.30
N ASP A 563 -23.83 26.42 -97.00
CA ASP A 563 -23.80 27.47 -98.02
C ASP A 563 -22.49 28.23 -97.81
N HIS A 564 -21.44 27.79 -98.48
CA HIS A 564 -20.14 28.45 -98.42
C HIS A 564 -20.30 29.83 -99.05
N GLN A 565 -19.91 30.89 -98.34
CA GLN A 565 -19.89 32.22 -98.90
C GLN A 565 -18.91 32.23 -100.08
N HIS A 566 -19.32 32.78 -101.21
CA HIS A 566 -18.56 32.70 -102.45
C HIS A 566 -18.21 34.08 -102.97
N LEU A 567 -16.97 34.24 -103.41
CA LEU A 567 -16.47 35.43 -104.06
C LEU A 567 -16.11 35.08 -105.50
N VAL A 568 -16.66 35.80 -106.47
CA VAL A 568 -16.30 35.67 -107.88
C VAL A 568 -15.57 36.93 -108.33
N ILE A 569 -14.37 36.75 -108.86
CA ILE A 569 -13.53 37.82 -109.39
C ILE A 569 -13.39 37.61 -110.89
N ASP A 570 -13.81 38.62 -111.65
CA ASP A 570 -13.63 38.70 -113.09
C ASP A 570 -12.53 39.72 -113.40
N GLY A 571 -11.58 39.34 -114.25
CA GLY A 571 -10.46 40.20 -114.57
C GLY A 571 -9.77 39.83 -115.88
N VAL A 572 -8.83 40.68 -116.26
CA VAL A 572 -8.05 40.55 -117.48
C VAL A 572 -6.57 40.66 -117.14
N ILE A 573 -5.77 39.71 -117.65
CA ILE A 573 -4.31 39.72 -117.54
C ILE A 573 -3.73 40.37 -118.80
N THR A 574 -2.85 41.34 -118.59
CA THR A 574 -2.11 42.05 -119.64
C THR A 574 -0.62 41.73 -119.52
N GLY A 575 0.12 41.73 -120.65
CA GLY A 575 1.55 41.41 -120.68
C GLY A 575 1.92 40.39 -121.75
N ASP A 576 2.94 39.58 -121.48
CA ASP A 576 3.44 38.55 -122.39
C ASP A 576 2.45 37.36 -122.51
N PRO A 577 1.95 37.05 -123.72
CA PRO A 577 1.04 35.93 -123.95
C PRO A 577 1.55 34.56 -123.50
N LEU A 578 2.87 34.35 -123.48
CA LEU A 578 3.48 33.10 -123.02
C LEU A 578 3.40 32.91 -121.50
N GLN A 579 3.14 33.97 -120.74
CA GLN A 579 3.15 33.96 -119.26
C GLN A 579 1.76 34.07 -118.62
N PHE A 580 0.68 34.22 -119.39
CA PHE A 580 -0.66 34.43 -118.83
C PHE A 580 -1.11 33.34 -117.86
N ASP A 581 -0.76 32.09 -118.14
CA ASP A 581 -1.14 30.93 -117.31
C ASP A 581 -0.37 30.92 -116.00
N THR A 582 0.91 31.28 -116.06
CA THR A 582 1.80 31.40 -114.90
C THR A 582 1.35 32.55 -113.99
N VAL A 583 0.98 33.70 -114.57
CA VAL A 583 0.48 34.86 -113.81
C VAL A 583 -0.86 34.54 -113.14
N LEU A 584 -1.78 33.87 -113.84
CA LEU A 584 -3.07 33.46 -113.27
C LEU A 584 -2.90 32.47 -112.12
N ALA A 585 -2.04 31.46 -112.27
CA ALA A 585 -1.75 30.49 -111.23
C ALA A 585 -1.07 31.13 -110.00
N THR A 586 -0.15 32.07 -110.24
CA THR A 586 0.52 32.82 -109.16
C THR A 586 -0.48 33.69 -108.41
N TYR A 587 -1.39 34.37 -109.11
CA TYR A 587 -2.44 35.16 -108.49
C TYR A 587 -3.41 34.30 -107.64
N MET A 588 -3.78 33.12 -108.13
CA MET A 588 -4.59 32.17 -107.36
C MET A 588 -3.88 31.71 -106.07
N LEU A 589 -2.57 31.42 -106.13
CA LEU A 589 -1.78 31.04 -104.96
C LEU A 589 -1.63 32.18 -103.95
N ILE A 590 -1.42 33.42 -104.42
CA ILE A 590 -1.32 34.61 -103.54
C ILE A 590 -2.65 34.84 -102.81
N MET A 591 -3.76 34.68 -103.51
CA MET A 591 -5.09 34.82 -102.92
C MET A 591 -5.40 33.70 -101.91
N GLU A 592 -5.05 32.44 -102.20
CA GLU A 592 -5.21 31.29 -101.29
C GLU A 592 -4.33 31.41 -100.03
N ALA A 593 -3.22 32.16 -100.08
CA ALA A 593 -2.39 32.42 -98.91
C ALA A 593 -3.05 33.38 -97.90
N SER A 594 -4.10 34.11 -98.29
CA SER A 594 -4.84 34.99 -97.38
C SER A 594 -5.79 34.19 -96.49
N PRO A 595 -5.89 34.49 -95.18
CA PRO A 595 -6.81 33.79 -94.28
C PRO A 595 -8.30 34.06 -94.58
N LEU A 596 -8.62 34.95 -95.53
CA LEU A 596 -9.99 35.28 -95.93
C LEU A 596 -10.50 34.46 -97.12
N PHE A 597 -9.60 33.83 -97.90
CA PHE A 597 -9.96 33.12 -99.13
C PHE A 597 -9.46 31.67 -99.09
N ASP A 598 -10.34 30.76 -99.40
CA ASP A 598 -10.10 29.32 -99.50
C ASP A 598 -10.23 28.87 -100.97
N ARG A 599 -9.81 27.63 -101.25
CA ARG A 599 -9.58 27.00 -102.56
C ARG A 599 -10.16 27.72 -103.80
N PRO A 600 -9.30 28.27 -104.68
CA PRO A 600 -9.73 28.91 -105.91
C PRO A 600 -10.17 27.91 -106.99
N VAL A 601 -11.30 28.19 -107.64
CA VAL A 601 -11.83 27.41 -108.77
C VAL A 601 -11.98 28.31 -109.99
N VAL A 602 -11.27 28.00 -111.08
CA VAL A 602 -11.39 28.73 -112.34
C VAL A 602 -12.70 28.36 -113.02
N LYS A 603 -13.60 29.35 -113.21
CA LYS A 603 -14.89 29.18 -113.90
C LYS A 603 -14.74 29.26 -115.41
N SER A 604 -13.92 30.21 -115.88
CA SER A 604 -13.68 30.39 -117.31
C SER A 604 -12.36 31.09 -117.56
N LYS A 605 -11.75 30.80 -118.71
CA LYS A 605 -10.51 31.38 -119.20
C LYS A 605 -10.57 31.46 -120.71
N ARG A 606 -10.44 32.66 -121.29
CA ARG A 606 -10.49 32.87 -122.75
C ARG A 606 -9.48 33.92 -123.18
N LEU A 607 -8.79 33.64 -124.28
CA LEU A 607 -7.95 34.62 -124.97
C LEU A 607 -8.84 35.57 -125.76
N GLN A 608 -8.67 36.87 -125.53
CA GLN A 608 -9.41 37.92 -126.22
C GLN A 608 -8.42 38.98 -126.69
N SER A 609 -8.66 39.58 -127.86
CA SER A 609 -7.85 40.71 -128.33
C SER A 609 -8.53 42.01 -127.91
N LEU A 610 -7.87 42.80 -127.07
CA LEU A 610 -8.36 44.08 -126.58
C LEU A 610 -7.41 45.17 -127.04
N LYS A 611 -7.91 46.16 -127.80
CA LYS A 611 -7.13 47.33 -128.30
C LYS A 611 -5.78 46.96 -128.94
N LYS A 612 -5.73 45.92 -129.78
CA LYS A 612 -4.54 45.40 -130.51
C LYS A 612 -3.46 44.70 -129.65
N GLN A 613 -3.75 44.35 -128.39
CA GLN A 613 -2.92 43.43 -127.59
C GLN A 613 -3.74 42.18 -127.22
N GLN A 614 -3.08 41.01 -127.21
CA GLN A 614 -3.70 39.79 -126.69
C GLN A 614 -3.77 39.88 -125.17
N VAL A 615 -4.92 39.55 -124.60
CA VAL A 615 -5.15 39.53 -123.16
C VAL A 615 -5.88 38.26 -122.75
N LEU A 616 -5.66 37.80 -121.53
CA LEU A 616 -6.37 36.65 -120.98
C LEU A 616 -7.48 37.11 -120.05
N ARG A 617 -8.73 36.88 -120.44
CA ARG A 617 -9.89 37.13 -119.57
C ARG A 617 -10.17 35.88 -118.72
N PHE A 618 -10.31 36.07 -117.42
CA PHE A 618 -10.58 35.00 -116.47
C PHE A 618 -11.76 35.33 -115.56
N SER A 619 -12.35 34.28 -115.01
CA SER A 619 -13.33 34.33 -113.93
C SER A 619 -12.94 33.26 -112.91
N ILE A 620 -12.62 33.66 -111.68
CA ILE A 620 -12.25 32.75 -110.59
C ILE A 620 -13.29 32.87 -109.47
N GLN A 621 -13.74 31.73 -108.95
CA GLN A 621 -14.54 31.66 -107.74
C GLN A 621 -13.67 31.21 -106.57
N PHE A 622 -13.73 31.96 -105.47
CA PHE A 622 -13.14 31.63 -104.18
C PHE A 622 -14.25 31.29 -103.18
N VAL A 623 -13.92 30.43 -102.21
CA VAL A 623 -14.73 30.23 -101.01
C VAL A 623 -14.22 31.21 -99.95
N LEU A 624 -15.11 31.93 -99.27
CA LEU A 624 -14.74 32.82 -98.16
C LEU A 624 -14.67 32.00 -96.87
N ALA A 625 -13.62 32.25 -96.08
CA ALA A 625 -13.31 31.54 -94.84
C ALA A 625 -14.09 32.05 -93.61
#